data_AF-A0A1F8APK8-F1
#
_entry.id   AF-A0A1F8APK8-F1
#
_cell.length_a   1.000
_cell.length_b   1.000
_cell.length_c   1.000
_cell.angle_alpha   90.00
_cell.angle_beta   90.00
_cell.angle_gamma   90.00
#
_symmetry.space_group_name_H-M   'P 1'
#
loop_
_entity.id
_entity.type
_entity.pdbx_description
1 polymer ?
#
loop_
_entity_poly.entity_id
_entity_poly.type
_entity_poly.pdbx_seq_one_letter_code
_entity_poly.pdbx_strand_id
1 'polypeptide(L)'
;MNGKQIKRKTKVVSISLDPEVLVLVDKLRKEDSQDRSSFINSIVKKQALWQEFKKLQEYGREKAKKFKITSEEDVYRIMGDA
;
A
#
# COMPACT_ATOMS: atom_id res chain seq x y z
N MET A 1 -4.71 -13.23 42.92
CA MET A 1 -5.48 -12.80 41.73
C MET A 1 -4.49 -12.46 40.63
N ASN A 2 -4.32 -13.34 39.63
CA ASN A 2 -3.39 -13.09 38.52
C ASN A 2 -4.07 -12.18 37.49
N GLY A 3 -3.73 -10.89 37.52
CA GLY A 3 -4.17 -9.91 36.53
C GLY A 3 -3.62 -10.27 35.15
N LYS A 4 -4.50 -10.63 34.22
CA LYS A 4 -4.15 -10.90 32.82
C LYS A 4 -3.61 -9.60 32.20
N GLN A 5 -2.29 -9.51 32.02
CA GLN A 5 -1.64 -8.32 31.47
C GLN A 5 -2.06 -8.13 30.01
N ILE A 6 -2.86 -7.09 29.74
CA ILE A 6 -3.31 -6.76 28.38
C ILE A 6 -2.10 -6.24 27.59
N LYS A 7 -1.52 -7.07 26.71
CA LYS A 7 -0.47 -6.63 25.78
C LYS A 7 -1.07 -5.71 24.72
N ARG A 8 -0.63 -4.46 24.69
CA ARG A 8 -0.96 -3.53 23.60
C ARG A 8 -0.35 -4.04 22.30
N LYS A 9 -1.13 -4.04 21.22
CA LYS A 9 -0.68 -4.38 19.86
C LYS A 9 -0.05 -3.21 19.12
N THR A 10 -0.14 -1.99 19.66
CA THR A 10 0.33 -0.75 19.05
C THR A 10 1.42 -0.09 19.90
N LYS A 11 2.32 0.62 19.23
CA LYS A 11 3.35 1.47 19.86
C LYS A 11 3.04 2.93 19.56
N VAL A 12 3.22 3.80 20.55
CA VAL A 12 3.10 5.25 20.35
C VAL A 12 4.42 5.75 19.78
N VAL A 13 4.33 6.58 18.74
CA VAL A 13 5.47 7.27 18.12
C VAL A 13 5.18 8.76 18.11
N SER A 14 6.21 9.58 18.31
CA SER A 14 6.14 11.03 18.12
C SER A 14 6.86 11.38 16.83
N ILE A 15 6.21 12.13 15.95
CA ILE A 15 6.77 12.58 14.68
C ILE A 15 6.50 14.08 14.53
N SER A 16 7.46 14.80 13.94
CA SER A 16 7.25 16.19 13.52
C SER A 16 6.81 16.20 12.06
N LEU A 17 5.83 17.03 11.74
CA LEU A 17 5.35 17.27 10.39
C LEU A 17 5.37 18.77 10.13
N ASP A 18 5.68 19.16 8.90
CA ASP A 18 5.52 20.54 8.49
C ASP A 18 4.06 20.99 8.68
N PRO A 19 3.80 22.24 9.09
CA PRO A 19 2.43 22.71 9.37
C PRO A 19 1.48 22.51 8.18
N GLU A 20 1.97 22.75 6.96
CA GLU A 20 1.20 22.56 5.73
C GLU A 20 0.83 21.09 5.49
N VAL A 21 1.77 20.17 5.79
CA VAL A 21 1.53 18.73 5.67
C VAL A 21 0.49 18.27 6.71
N LEU A 22 0.53 18.81 7.92
CA LEU A 22 -0.47 18.49 8.95
C LEU A 22 -1.89 18.92 8.51
N VAL A 23 -2.02 20.09 7.87
CA VAL A 23 -3.29 20.56 7.30
C VAL A 23 -3.81 19.59 6.23
N LEU A 24 -2.93 19.13 5.34
CA LEU A 24 -3.28 18.14 4.31
C LEU A 24 -3.73 16.81 4.92
N VAL A 25 -3.00 16.31 5.93
CA VAL A 25 -3.37 15.09 6.67
C VAL A 25 -4.76 15.23 7.28
N ASP A 26 -5.04 16.37 7.93
CA ASP A 26 -6.34 16.61 8.58
C ASP A 26 -7.49 16.77 7.58
N LYS A 27 -7.23 17.25 6.37
CA LYS A 27 -8.22 17.30 5.28
C LYS A 27 -8.50 15.90 4.72
N LEU A 28 -7.46 15.20 4.26
CA LEU A 28 -7.60 13.91 3.59
C LEU A 28 -8.21 12.83 4.50
N ARG A 29 -7.80 12.78 5.77
CA ARG A 29 -8.39 11.82 6.70
C ARG A 29 -9.90 12.03 6.92
N LYS A 30 -10.39 13.27 6.79
CA LYS A 30 -11.81 13.57 6.96
C LYS A 30 -12.61 13.09 5.75
N GLU A 31 -12.06 13.25 4.54
CA GLU A 31 -12.64 12.70 3.31
C GLU A 31 -12.81 11.18 3.42
N ASP A 32 -11.81 10.49 4.00
CA ASP A 32 -11.83 9.03 4.21
C ASP A 32 -12.54 8.59 5.52
N SER A 33 -13.08 9.52 6.32
CA SER A 33 -13.69 9.24 7.64
C SER A 33 -12.77 8.48 8.61
N GLN A 34 -11.47 8.78 8.59
CA GLN A 34 -10.43 8.14 9.41
C GLN A 34 -9.92 9.03 10.54
N ASP A 35 -9.52 8.39 11.64
CA ASP A 35 -8.68 9.02 12.65
C ASP A 35 -7.23 9.16 12.15
N ARG A 36 -6.46 10.06 12.77
CA ARG A 36 -5.07 10.34 12.34
C ARG A 36 -4.19 9.09 12.35
N SER A 37 -4.31 8.23 13.35
CA SER A 37 -3.43 7.05 13.46
C SER A 37 -3.75 6.01 12.38
N SER A 38 -5.04 5.80 12.10
CA SER A 38 -5.48 4.92 11.02
C SER A 38 -5.06 5.45 9.65
N PHE A 39 -5.22 6.76 9.43
CA PHE A 39 -4.84 7.41 8.17
C PHE A 39 -3.33 7.30 7.90
N ILE A 40 -2.48 7.64 8.88
CA ILE A 40 -1.02 7.53 8.74
C ILE A 40 -0.60 6.07 8.51
N ASN A 41 -1.19 5.11 9.23
CA ASN A 41 -0.93 3.69 8.99
C ASN A 41 -1.32 3.27 7.56
N SER A 42 -2.42 3.82 7.02
CA SER A 42 -2.87 3.52 5.66
C SER A 42 -1.89 4.04 4.62
N ILE A 43 -1.33 5.24 4.81
CA ILE A 43 -0.33 5.82 3.90
C ILE A 43 0.91 4.94 3.86
N VAL A 44 1.43 4.53 5.01
CA VAL A 44 2.62 3.67 5.09
C VAL A 44 2.38 2.34 4.37
N LYS A 45 1.21 1.72 4.57
CA LYS A 45 0.83 0.48 3.87
C LYS A 45 0.69 0.67 2.37
N LYS A 46 0.02 1.74 1.93
CA LYS A 46 -0.12 2.08 0.50
C LYS A 46 1.24 2.29 -0.16
N GLN A 47 2.19 2.95 0.54
CA GLN A 47 3.54 3.13 0.03
C GLN A 47 4.28 1.80 -0.13
N ALA A 48 4.17 0.88 0.84
CA ALA A 48 4.76 -0.44 0.74
C ALA A 48 4.21 -1.24 -0.46
N LEU A 49 2.87 -1.25 -0.61
CA LEU A 49 2.20 -1.91 -1.74
C LEU A 49 2.62 -1.32 -3.08
N TRP A 50 2.76 0.01 -3.18
CA TRP A 50 3.24 0.66 -4.39
C TRP A 50 4.65 0.21 -4.79
N GLN A 51 5.55 0.05 -3.81
CA GLN A 51 6.90 -0.44 -4.08
C GLN A 51 6.90 -1.90 -4.56
N GLU A 52 6.06 -2.75 -3.98
CA GLU A 52 5.88 -4.14 -4.44
C GLU A 52 5.30 -4.19 -5.85
N PHE A 53 4.26 -3.40 -6.12
CA PHE A 53 3.64 -3.34 -7.44
C PHE A 53 4.62 -2.86 -8.51
N LYS A 54 5.50 -1.89 -8.19
CA LYS A 54 6.57 -1.45 -9.10
C LYS A 54 7.50 -2.60 -9.48
N LYS A 55 7.89 -3.45 -8.53
CA LYS A 55 8.72 -4.64 -8.79
C LYS A 55 7.97 -5.67 -9.65
N LEU A 56 6.69 -5.89 -9.38
CA LEU A 56 5.86 -6.79 -10.18
C LEU A 56 5.72 -6.30 -11.63
N GLN A 57 5.56 -4.99 -11.83
CA GLN A 57 5.54 -4.42 -13.18
C GLN A 57 6.86 -4.63 -13.92
N GLU A 58 7.98 -4.42 -13.24
CA GLU A 58 9.32 -4.64 -13.83
C GLU A 58 9.50 -6.11 -14.23
N TYR A 59 9.20 -7.03 -13.31
CA TYR A 59 9.20 -8.47 -13.58
C TYR A 59 8.28 -8.84 -14.76
N GLY A 60 7.06 -8.29 -14.79
CA GLY A 60 6.10 -8.50 -15.88
C GLY A 60 6.66 -8.04 -17.23
N ARG A 61 7.28 -6.85 -17.27
CA ARG A 61 7.94 -6.34 -18.49
C ARG A 61 9.08 -7.23 -18.96
N GLU A 62 9.91 -7.74 -18.04
CA GLU A 62 10.99 -8.67 -18.39
C GLU A 62 10.45 -9.98 -18.96
N LYS A 63 9.40 -10.55 -18.33
CA LYS A 63 8.76 -11.77 -18.82
C LYS A 63 8.07 -11.56 -20.17
N ALA A 64 7.37 -10.45 -20.35
CA ALA A 64 6.74 -10.13 -21.62
C ALA A 64 7.77 -10.07 -22.76
N LYS A 65 8.92 -9.41 -22.53
CA LYS A 65 10.04 -9.41 -23.49
C LYS A 65 10.57 -10.81 -23.76
N LYS A 66 10.82 -11.61 -22.70
CA LYS A 66 11.35 -12.98 -22.83
C LYS A 66 10.43 -13.90 -23.64
N PHE A 67 9.11 -13.79 -23.42
CA PHE A 67 8.10 -14.62 -24.05
C PHE A 67 7.44 -13.99 -25.28
N LYS A 68 7.92 -12.81 -25.70
CA LYS A 68 7.38 -12.03 -26.83
C LYS A 68 5.87 -11.80 -26.74
N ILE A 69 5.38 -11.57 -25.52
CA ILE A 69 4.00 -11.17 -25.28
C ILE A 69 3.90 -9.68 -25.65
N THR A 70 3.10 -9.37 -26.68
CA THR A 70 3.01 -8.02 -27.23
C THR A 70 1.61 -7.44 -27.23
N SER A 71 0.61 -8.26 -26.93
CA SER A 71 -0.81 -7.91 -26.95
C SER A 71 -1.55 -8.53 -25.76
N GLU A 72 -2.76 -8.04 -25.49
CA GLU A 72 -3.65 -8.65 -24.50
C GLU A 72 -4.14 -10.03 -25.00
N GLU A 73 -4.38 -10.21 -26.30
CA GLU A 73 -4.68 -11.51 -26.89
C GLU A 73 -3.61 -12.58 -26.60
N ASP A 74 -2.32 -12.22 -26.62
CA ASP A 74 -1.26 -13.14 -26.23
C ASP A 74 -1.40 -13.61 -24.77
N VAL A 75 -1.85 -12.72 -23.89
CA VAL A 75 -2.09 -13.02 -22.48
C VAL A 75 -3.28 -13.97 -22.35
N TYR A 76 -4.42 -13.66 -22.98
CA TYR A 76 -5.62 -14.50 -22.94
C TYR A 76 -5.35 -15.91 -23.47
N ARG A 77 -4.60 -16.01 -24.57
CA ARG A 77 -4.17 -17.31 -25.14
C ARG A 77 -3.32 -18.12 -24.17
N ILE A 78 -2.42 -17.48 -23.42
CA ILE A 78 -1.58 -18.16 -22.41
C ILE A 78 -2.41 -18.61 -21.20
N MET A 79 -3.41 -17.82 -20.81
CA MET A 79 -4.29 -18.13 -19.67
C MET A 79 -5.33 -19.21 -19.99
N GLY A 80 -5.55 -19.50 -21.28
CA GLY A 80 -6.56 -20.46 -21.73
C GLY A 80 -7.98 -19.87 -21.78
N ASP A 81 -8.07 -18.53 -21.79
CA ASP A 81 -9.32 -17.77 -21.80
C ASP A 81 -9.70 -17.30 -23.24
N ALA A 82 -9.08 -17.89 -24.27
CA ALA A 82 -9.25 -17.56 -25.69
C ALA A 82 -10.17 -18.54 -26.43
#